data_AF-A0A926KKF4-F1
#
_entry.id   AF-A0A926KKF4-F1
#
_cell.length_a   1.000
_cell.length_b   1.000
_cell.length_c   1.000
_cell.angle_alpha   90.00
_cell.angle_beta   90.00
_cell.angle_gamma   90.00
#
_symmetry.space_group_name_H-M   'P 1'
#
loop_
_entity.id
_entity.type
_entity.pdbx_description
1 polymer ?
#
loop_
_entity_poly.entity_id
_entity_poly.type
_entity_poly.pdbx_seq_one_letter_code
_entity_poly.pdbx_strand_id
1 'polypeptide(L)'
;MPASHLTAATLPDALLGDIQKAGYYPALVADVLKAAVGAEPVGAHLVHAETTIDEETVRRHITVLVISGGRLVIAHADDHTPSIDTPTIVARSVATATTETVPLSAIRGVMLTHVINSPEKYKAGTLGREVTVTIGWGTVSRVDMLPAACGDPDCGADHGYEGTITADDISIRVSADADGESNLHRALEFAAALSAATGR
;
A
#
# COMPACT_ATOMS: atom_id res chain seq x y z
N MET A 1 32.41 2.07 -4.53
CA MET A 1 31.88 0.98 -5.38
C MET A 1 30.59 1.48 -6.01
N PRO A 2 30.41 1.48 -7.34
CA PRO A 2 29.11 1.85 -7.89
C PRO A 2 28.05 0.85 -7.41
N ALA A 3 26.88 1.34 -6.98
CA ALA A 3 25.75 0.52 -6.55
C ALA A 3 25.10 -0.28 -7.70
N SER A 4 25.73 -0.36 -8.88
CA SER A 4 25.20 -0.94 -10.11
C SER A 4 24.85 -2.43 -9.99
N HIS A 5 25.43 -3.15 -9.03
CA HIS A 5 25.04 -4.53 -8.76
C HIS A 5 23.68 -4.62 -8.06
N LEU A 6 23.28 -3.61 -7.28
CA LEU A 6 21.99 -3.61 -6.57
C LEU A 6 20.82 -3.40 -7.54
N THR A 7 21.03 -2.68 -8.65
CA THR A 7 20.00 -2.46 -9.69
C THR A 7 20.15 -3.39 -10.90
N ALA A 8 20.95 -4.46 -10.79
CA ALA A 8 21.15 -5.41 -11.88
C ALA A 8 19.93 -6.31 -12.15
N ALA A 9 18.94 -6.31 -11.24
CA ALA A 9 17.69 -7.03 -11.42
C ALA A 9 16.89 -6.49 -12.62
N THR A 10 16.27 -7.39 -13.38
CA THR A 10 15.36 -7.03 -14.48
C THR A 10 13.93 -7.11 -13.99
N LEU A 11 13.22 -5.99 -14.01
CA LEU A 11 11.78 -5.96 -13.78
C LEU A 11 11.05 -6.27 -15.10
N PRO A 12 9.87 -6.94 -15.07
CA PRO A 12 9.07 -7.15 -16.27
C PRO A 12 8.67 -5.84 -16.96
N ASP A 13 8.62 -5.84 -18.29
CA ASP A 13 8.21 -4.66 -19.08
C ASP A 13 6.80 -4.16 -18.71
N ALA A 14 5.91 -5.07 -18.32
CA ALA A 14 4.58 -4.71 -17.84
C ALA A 14 4.64 -3.86 -16.56
N LEU A 15 5.46 -4.27 -15.59
CA LEU A 15 5.67 -3.54 -14.34
C LEU A 15 6.33 -2.18 -14.60
N LEU A 16 7.37 -2.14 -15.44
CA LEU A 16 8.02 -0.87 -15.82
C LEU A 16 7.06 0.07 -16.55
N GLY A 17 6.24 -0.46 -17.47
CA GLY A 17 5.22 0.30 -18.17
C GLY A 17 4.16 0.88 -17.23
N ASP A 18 3.80 0.15 -16.18
CA ASP A 18 2.82 0.58 -15.20
C ASP A 18 3.38 1.65 -14.26
N ILE A 19 4.64 1.50 -13.81
CA ILE A 19 5.38 2.54 -13.08
C ILE A 19 5.50 3.81 -13.94
N GLN A 20 5.80 3.67 -15.23
CA GLN A 20 5.91 4.81 -16.15
C GLN A 20 4.57 5.53 -16.34
N LYS A 21 3.46 4.78 -16.46
CA LYS A 21 2.11 5.36 -16.58
C LYS A 21 1.66 6.07 -15.30
N ALA A 22 2.05 5.57 -14.14
CA ALA A 22 1.78 6.22 -12.85
C ALA A 22 2.48 7.60 -12.74
N GLY A 23 3.61 7.78 -13.45
CA GLY A 23 4.18 9.10 -13.73
C GLY A 23 4.86 9.80 -12.56
N TYR A 24 5.13 9.09 -11.46
CA TYR A 24 5.71 9.66 -10.24
C TYR A 24 7.08 9.05 -9.93
N TYR A 25 8.15 9.83 -10.19
CA TYR A 25 9.56 9.43 -10.11
C TYR A 25 9.88 8.00 -10.63
N PRO A 26 9.49 7.65 -11.87
CA PRO A 26 9.50 6.26 -12.35
C PRO A 26 10.89 5.61 -12.33
N ALA A 27 11.96 6.37 -12.64
CA ALA A 27 13.33 5.86 -12.57
C ALA A 27 13.77 5.52 -11.13
N LEU A 28 13.43 6.39 -10.17
CA LEU A 28 13.72 6.17 -8.75
C LEU A 28 12.98 4.93 -8.23
N VAL A 29 11.68 4.85 -8.51
CA VAL A 29 10.82 3.72 -8.10
C VAL A 29 11.35 2.41 -8.69
N ALA A 30 11.70 2.40 -9.98
CA ALA A 30 12.25 1.21 -10.62
C ALA A 30 13.58 0.79 -9.98
N ASP A 31 14.48 1.71 -9.66
CA ASP A 31 15.78 1.37 -9.09
C ASP A 31 15.69 0.85 -7.65
N VAL A 32 14.86 1.46 -6.79
CA VAL A 32 14.66 0.94 -5.42
C VAL A 32 13.95 -0.41 -5.43
N LEU A 33 13.04 -0.63 -6.38
CA LEU A 33 12.34 -1.90 -6.53
C LEU A 33 13.27 -3.01 -7.04
N LYS A 34 14.15 -2.71 -8.00
CA LYS A 34 15.20 -3.65 -8.44
C LYS A 34 16.11 -4.06 -7.28
N ALA A 35 16.51 -3.09 -6.46
CA ALA A 35 17.34 -3.35 -5.29
C ALA A 35 16.63 -4.23 -4.25
N ALA A 36 15.32 -4.07 -4.07
CA ALA A 36 14.54 -4.86 -3.11
C ALA A 36 14.16 -6.27 -3.62
N VAL A 37 13.78 -6.40 -4.90
CA VAL A 37 13.39 -7.68 -5.52
C VAL A 37 14.62 -8.58 -5.73
N GLY A 38 15.76 -8.01 -6.11
CA GLY A 38 16.96 -8.78 -6.41
C GLY A 38 16.77 -9.71 -7.61
N ALA A 39 17.32 -10.92 -7.54
CA ALA A 39 17.32 -11.85 -8.68
C ALA A 39 16.03 -12.70 -8.82
N GLU A 40 15.09 -12.58 -7.88
CA GLU A 40 13.86 -13.37 -7.89
C GLU A 40 12.89 -12.90 -8.99
N PRO A 41 12.19 -13.81 -9.69
CA PRO A 41 11.22 -13.42 -10.69
C PRO A 41 10.02 -12.73 -10.05
N VAL A 42 9.45 -11.75 -10.76
CA VAL A 42 8.19 -11.10 -10.38
C VAL A 42 7.02 -11.97 -10.86
N GLY A 43 6.19 -12.43 -9.93
CA GLY A 43 5.01 -13.24 -10.22
C GLY A 43 3.75 -12.43 -10.49
N ALA A 44 3.51 -11.37 -9.71
CA ALA A 44 2.40 -10.44 -9.89
C ALA A 44 2.77 -9.07 -9.31
N HIS A 45 2.14 -8.01 -9.81
CA HIS A 45 2.36 -6.66 -9.31
C HIS A 45 1.10 -5.80 -9.33
N LEU A 46 1.09 -4.77 -8.49
CA LEU A 46 0.11 -3.69 -8.50
C LEU A 46 0.85 -2.37 -8.36
N VAL A 47 0.55 -1.40 -9.22
CA VAL A 47 1.04 -0.02 -9.13
C VAL A 47 -0.16 0.87 -8.89
N HIS A 48 -0.14 1.61 -7.80
CA HIS A 48 -1.17 2.58 -7.45
C HIS A 48 -0.53 3.93 -7.16
N ALA A 49 -1.04 4.98 -7.77
CA ALA A 49 -0.60 6.35 -7.51
C ALA A 49 -1.79 7.14 -7.01
N GLU A 50 -1.61 7.81 -5.89
CA GLU A 50 -2.63 8.65 -5.27
C GLU A 50 -2.14 10.10 -5.25
N THR A 51 -3.09 11.01 -5.44
CA THR A 51 -2.87 12.44 -5.24
C THR A 51 -3.80 12.90 -4.13
N THR A 52 -3.23 13.24 -2.98
CA THR A 52 -3.95 13.88 -1.89
C THR A 52 -3.75 15.39 -1.95
N ILE A 53 -4.80 16.14 -1.64
CA ILE A 53 -4.78 17.59 -1.57
C ILE A 53 -5.18 17.94 -0.14
N ASP A 54 -4.25 18.52 0.62
CA ASP A 54 -4.55 19.15 1.91
C ASP A 54 -4.62 20.68 1.75
N GLU A 55 -4.96 21.42 2.81
CA GLU A 55 -5.17 22.87 2.74
C GLU A 55 -3.93 23.66 2.25
N GLU A 56 -2.74 23.07 2.34
CA GLU A 56 -1.47 23.76 2.07
C GLU A 56 -0.67 23.11 0.92
N THR A 57 -0.91 21.84 0.59
CA THR A 57 -0.02 21.09 -0.31
C THR A 57 -0.73 19.99 -1.10
N VAL A 58 -0.29 19.82 -2.36
CA VAL A 58 -0.59 18.62 -3.15
C VAL A 58 0.49 17.59 -2.88
N ARG A 59 0.12 16.44 -2.32
CA ARG A 59 1.02 15.31 -2.08
C ARG A 59 0.70 14.21 -3.08
N ARG A 60 1.69 13.86 -3.90
CA ARG A 60 1.61 12.70 -4.76
C ARG A 60 2.40 11.59 -4.11
N HIS A 61 1.86 10.40 -4.10
CA HIS A 61 2.62 9.23 -3.67
C HIS A 61 2.30 8.05 -4.58
N ILE A 62 3.27 7.16 -4.72
CA ILE A 62 3.13 5.92 -5.47
C ILE A 62 3.43 4.75 -4.54
N THR A 63 2.61 3.72 -4.66
CA THR A 63 2.73 2.46 -3.97
C THR A 63 2.82 1.36 -5.02
N VAL A 64 3.88 0.56 -4.96
CA VAL A 64 4.10 -0.59 -5.82
C VAL A 64 4.20 -1.84 -4.97
N LEU A 65 3.36 -2.84 -5.27
CA LEU A 65 3.39 -4.14 -4.62
C LEU A 65 3.85 -5.17 -5.63
N VAL A 66 4.74 -6.07 -5.20
CA VAL A 66 5.33 -7.11 -6.03
C VAL A 66 5.36 -8.41 -5.27
N ILE A 67 4.79 -9.47 -5.84
CA ILE A 67 4.96 -10.84 -5.36
C ILE A 67 6.20 -11.41 -6.04
N SER A 68 7.22 -11.77 -5.26
CA SER A 68 8.47 -12.32 -5.79
C SER A 68 9.15 -13.25 -4.76
N GLY A 69 9.61 -14.43 -5.20
CA GLY A 69 10.41 -15.34 -4.37
C GLY A 69 9.80 -15.70 -3.01
N GLY A 70 8.48 -15.91 -2.94
CA GLY A 70 7.77 -16.21 -1.69
C GLY A 70 7.58 -15.03 -0.74
N ARG A 71 7.75 -13.80 -1.25
CA ARG A 71 7.66 -12.54 -0.49
C ARG A 71 6.75 -11.55 -1.21
N LEU A 72 6.15 -10.65 -0.43
CA LEU A 72 5.53 -9.41 -0.88
C LEU A 72 6.56 -8.29 -0.67
N VAL A 73 7.02 -7.68 -1.75
CA VAL A 73 7.87 -6.48 -1.74
C VAL A 73 6.99 -5.28 -2.00
N ILE A 74 7.08 -4.29 -1.12
CA ILE A 74 6.30 -3.06 -1.19
C ILE A 74 7.29 -1.93 -1.39
N ALA A 75 7.06 -1.05 -2.36
CA ALA A 75 7.83 0.16 -2.58
C ALA A 75 6.90 1.36 -2.52
N HIS A 76 7.25 2.33 -1.69
CA HIS A 76 6.57 3.60 -1.60
C HIS A 76 7.52 4.71 -2.04
N ALA A 77 7.02 5.68 -2.80
CA ALA A 77 7.73 6.92 -2.99
C ALA A 77 6.78 8.11 -2.84
N ASP A 78 7.26 9.13 -2.14
CA ASP A 78 6.57 10.40 -1.89
C ASP A 78 7.58 11.56 -1.95
N ASP A 79 7.08 12.78 -2.00
CA ASP A 79 7.88 13.99 -1.87
C ASP A 79 7.32 14.93 -0.81
N HIS A 80 8.27 15.58 -0.16
CA HIS A 80 8.01 16.52 0.91
C HIS A 80 8.49 17.90 0.45
N THR A 81 7.55 18.84 0.35
CA THR A 81 7.90 20.26 0.18
C THR A 81 8.19 20.83 1.56
N PRO A 82 9.38 21.40 1.83
CA PRO A 82 9.66 22.03 3.11
C PRO A 82 8.66 23.16 3.39
N SER A 83 8.14 23.24 4.63
CA SER A 83 7.31 24.38 5.04
C SER A 83 8.12 25.68 4.98
N ILE A 84 7.43 26.78 4.64
CA ILE A 84 7.99 28.14 4.51
C ILE A 84 8.66 28.60 5.82
N ASP A 85 8.28 28.02 6.96
CA ASP A 85 8.77 28.40 8.29
C ASP A 85 10.09 27.72 8.70
N THR A 86 10.65 26.83 7.87
CA THR A 86 11.92 26.16 8.16
C THR A 86 13.06 26.81 7.36
N PRO A 87 13.96 27.60 8.00
CA PRO A 87 15.03 28.31 7.31
C PRO A 87 16.17 27.33 7.00
N THR A 88 16.00 26.50 5.97
CA THR A 88 17.11 25.75 5.37
C THR A 88 17.53 26.44 4.08
N ILE A 89 18.83 26.66 3.92
CA ILE A 89 19.49 27.42 2.83
C ILE A 89 19.32 26.74 1.45
N VAL A 90 18.59 25.61 1.38
CA VAL A 90 18.34 24.86 0.14
C VAL A 90 16.88 24.38 0.13
N ALA A 91 15.96 25.26 -0.26
CA ALA A 91 14.57 24.90 -0.56
C ALA A 91 14.53 24.02 -1.84
N ARG A 92 14.86 22.73 -1.70
CA ARG A 92 14.71 21.73 -2.77
C ARG A 92 13.71 20.68 -2.32
N SER A 93 12.83 20.28 -3.25
CA SER A 93 11.96 19.11 -3.05
C SER A 93 12.82 17.88 -2.74
N VAL A 94 12.48 17.19 -1.67
CA VAL A 94 13.11 15.92 -1.26
C VAL A 94 12.10 14.81 -1.51
N ALA A 95 12.47 13.85 -2.35
CA ALA A 95 11.71 12.62 -2.53
C ALA A 95 12.26 11.54 -1.58
N THR A 96 11.37 10.86 -0.88
CA THR A 96 11.69 9.68 -0.09
C THR A 96 11.17 8.45 -0.82
N ALA A 97 11.97 7.39 -0.88
CA ALA A 97 11.51 6.10 -1.37
C ALA A 97 11.88 5.01 -0.37
N THR A 98 10.89 4.26 0.09
CA THR A 98 11.03 3.19 1.08
C THR A 98 10.63 1.87 0.45
N THR A 99 11.34 0.80 0.81
CA THR A 99 10.96 -0.56 0.45
C THR A 99 10.79 -1.41 1.70
N GLU A 100 9.72 -2.18 1.73
CA GLU A 100 9.41 -3.17 2.76
C GLU A 100 9.33 -4.54 2.11
N THR A 101 9.71 -5.58 2.84
CA THR A 101 9.62 -6.96 2.36
C THR A 101 9.00 -7.84 3.44
N VAL A 102 7.87 -8.44 3.10
CA VAL A 102 7.08 -9.29 3.98
C VAL A 102 7.08 -10.70 3.42
N PRO A 103 7.50 -11.74 4.16
CA PRO A 103 7.35 -13.11 3.70
C PRO A 103 5.86 -13.45 3.57
N LEU A 104 5.46 -14.13 2.49
CA LEU A 104 4.05 -14.46 2.26
C LEU A 104 3.46 -15.33 3.38
N SER A 105 4.29 -16.09 4.08
CA SER A 105 3.92 -16.88 5.26
C SER A 105 3.58 -16.03 6.50
N ALA A 106 3.96 -14.75 6.53
CA ALA A 106 3.59 -13.82 7.60
C ALA A 106 2.31 -13.03 7.29
N ILE A 107 1.83 -13.04 6.05
CA ILE A 107 0.56 -12.40 5.71
C ILE A 107 -0.57 -13.17 6.40
N ARG A 108 -1.26 -12.50 7.31
CA ARG A 108 -2.36 -13.07 8.12
C ARG A 108 -3.70 -12.97 7.41
N GLY A 109 -3.86 -11.97 6.53
CA GLY A 109 -5.11 -11.78 5.81
C GLY A 109 -4.96 -10.88 4.59
N VAL A 110 -5.76 -11.19 3.57
CA VAL A 110 -6.03 -10.34 2.41
C VAL A 110 -7.55 -10.14 2.38
N MET A 111 -8.00 -8.90 2.59
CA MET A 111 -9.41 -8.52 2.61
C MET A 111 -9.72 -7.68 1.38
N LEU A 112 -10.85 -7.98 0.72
CA LEU A 112 -11.39 -7.16 -0.36
C LEU A 112 -12.75 -6.60 0.06
N THR A 113 -12.91 -5.28 -0.05
CA THR A 113 -14.19 -4.60 0.11
C THR A 113 -14.63 -4.02 -1.23
N HIS A 114 -15.72 -4.55 -1.78
CA HIS A 114 -16.28 -4.09 -3.05
C HIS A 114 -17.36 -3.04 -2.81
N VAL A 115 -17.33 -1.94 -3.57
CA VAL A 115 -18.37 -0.92 -3.55
C VAL A 115 -19.27 -1.10 -4.77
N ILE A 116 -20.55 -1.40 -4.50
CA ILE A 116 -21.57 -1.66 -5.51
C ILE A 116 -22.59 -0.52 -5.52
N ASN A 117 -22.59 0.29 -6.57
CA ASN A 117 -23.62 1.28 -6.82
C ASN A 117 -24.88 0.60 -7.37
N SER A 118 -26.07 0.96 -6.85
CA SER A 118 -27.35 0.36 -7.25
C SER A 118 -27.32 -1.18 -7.22
N PRO A 119 -27.18 -1.81 -6.04
CA PRO A 119 -27.07 -3.27 -5.92
C PRO A 119 -28.24 -4.05 -6.54
N GLU A 120 -29.41 -3.43 -6.66
CA GLU A 120 -30.58 -3.99 -7.35
C GLU A 120 -30.36 -4.20 -8.87
N LYS A 121 -29.37 -3.53 -9.47
CA LYS A 121 -28.97 -3.67 -10.88
C LYS A 121 -27.70 -4.51 -11.06
N TYR A 122 -27.23 -5.16 -10.00
CA TYR A 122 -25.98 -5.91 -10.02
C TYR A 122 -26.03 -7.03 -11.07
N LYS A 123 -24.97 -7.13 -11.87
CA LYS A 123 -24.78 -8.21 -12.83
C LYS A 123 -23.72 -9.16 -12.28
N ALA A 124 -24.03 -10.44 -12.23
CA ALA A 124 -23.09 -11.45 -11.74
C ALA A 124 -21.75 -11.35 -12.50
N GLY A 125 -20.65 -11.35 -11.75
CA GLY A 125 -19.28 -11.28 -12.28
C GLY A 125 -18.73 -9.86 -12.47
N THR A 126 -19.50 -8.79 -12.26
CA THR A 126 -18.96 -7.42 -12.43
C THR A 126 -18.15 -6.92 -11.24
N LEU A 127 -18.35 -7.47 -10.04
CA LEU A 127 -17.58 -7.18 -8.82
C LEU A 127 -17.54 -5.69 -8.40
N GLY A 128 -18.42 -4.86 -8.95
CA GLY A 128 -18.48 -3.43 -8.63
C GLY A 128 -17.58 -2.57 -9.50
N ARG A 129 -17.50 -1.29 -9.13
CA ARG A 129 -16.66 -0.29 -9.81
C ARG A 129 -15.55 0.24 -8.92
N GLU A 130 -15.42 -0.30 -7.72
CA GLU A 130 -14.43 0.11 -6.76
C GLU A 130 -14.15 -1.01 -5.78
N VAL A 131 -12.88 -1.17 -5.43
CA VAL A 131 -12.39 -2.17 -4.48
C VAL A 131 -11.40 -1.53 -3.53
N THR A 132 -11.47 -1.91 -2.27
CA THR A 132 -10.39 -1.69 -1.31
C THR A 132 -9.72 -3.03 -1.01
N VAL A 133 -8.41 -3.11 -1.26
CA VAL A 133 -7.56 -4.27 -0.94
C VAL A 133 -6.78 -3.96 0.32
N THR A 134 -7.07 -4.67 1.40
CA THR A 134 -6.35 -4.54 2.67
C THR A 134 -5.52 -5.80 2.91
N ILE A 135 -4.22 -5.64 3.14
CA ILE A 135 -3.30 -6.74 3.40
C ILE A 135 -2.72 -6.53 4.80
N GLY A 136 -2.90 -7.51 5.69
CA GLY A 136 -2.41 -7.45 7.06
C GLY A 136 -1.39 -8.54 7.34
N TRP A 137 -0.24 -8.17 7.91
CA TRP A 137 0.79 -9.10 8.40
C TRP A 137 1.16 -8.87 9.87
N GLY A 138 0.86 -7.68 10.42
CA GLY A 138 0.96 -7.42 11.86
C GLY A 138 2.36 -7.61 12.42
N THR A 139 3.38 -7.12 11.70
CA THR A 139 4.77 -7.12 12.20
C THR A 139 4.91 -6.19 13.41
N VAL A 140 4.19 -5.07 13.41
CA VAL A 140 3.97 -4.19 14.56
C VAL A 140 2.46 -4.09 14.80
N SER A 141 2.08 -3.91 16.07
CA SER A 141 0.71 -3.56 16.43
C SER A 141 0.75 -2.44 17.44
N ARG A 142 -0.04 -1.40 17.19
CA ARG A 142 -0.27 -0.32 18.13
C ARG A 142 -1.42 -0.73 19.04
N VAL A 143 -1.15 -0.72 20.34
CA VAL A 143 -2.13 -1.03 21.39
C VAL A 143 -2.43 0.25 22.15
N ASP A 144 -3.61 0.82 21.93
CA ASP A 144 -4.11 1.97 22.70
C ASP A 144 -5.09 1.45 23.75
N MET A 145 -4.75 1.62 25.04
CA MET A 145 -5.56 1.14 26.17
C MET A 145 -5.91 2.28 27.12
N LEU A 146 -7.13 2.23 27.65
CA LEU A 146 -7.66 3.13 28.66
C LEU A 146 -8.29 2.31 29.79
N PRO A 147 -8.30 2.81 31.04
CA PRO A 147 -9.07 2.16 32.10
C PRO A 147 -10.53 2.04 31.67
N ALA A 148 -11.09 0.84 31.76
CA ALA A 148 -12.48 0.59 31.43
C ALA A 148 -13.38 1.29 32.45
N ALA A 149 -14.39 2.00 31.97
CA ALA A 149 -15.41 2.63 32.81
C ALA A 149 -16.74 1.90 32.65
N CYS A 150 -17.54 1.85 33.72
CA CYS A 150 -18.93 1.41 33.63
C CYS A 150 -19.86 2.63 33.69
N GLY A 151 -21.10 2.47 33.22
CA GLY A 151 -22.08 3.56 33.21
C GLY A 151 -22.60 4.01 34.58
N ASP A 152 -22.12 3.40 35.67
CA ASP A 152 -22.49 3.72 37.04
C ASP A 152 -21.47 4.70 37.65
N PRO A 153 -21.88 5.96 37.95
CA PRO A 153 -21.00 6.98 38.51
C PRO A 153 -20.55 6.70 39.95
N ASP A 154 -21.25 5.81 40.67
CA ASP A 154 -20.92 5.44 42.05
C ASP A 154 -20.08 4.15 42.13
N CYS A 155 -19.74 3.55 40.99
CA CYS A 155 -18.97 2.32 40.96
C CYS A 155 -17.46 2.57 41.18
N GLY A 156 -16.95 2.09 42.31
CA GLY A 156 -15.51 2.09 42.65
C GLY A 156 -14.76 0.81 42.28
N ALA A 157 -15.35 -0.07 41.46
CA ALA A 157 -14.74 -1.33 41.09
C ALA A 157 -13.68 -1.15 39.98
N ASP A 158 -12.62 -1.96 40.03
CA ASP A 158 -11.65 -2.05 38.95
C ASP A 158 -12.23 -2.93 37.82
N HIS A 159 -12.49 -2.31 36.67
CA HIS A 159 -13.02 -2.98 35.48
C HIS A 159 -11.94 -3.37 34.47
N GLY A 160 -10.66 -3.20 34.84
CA GLY A 160 -9.53 -3.46 33.96
C GLY A 160 -9.36 -2.38 32.89
N TYR A 161 -8.90 -2.78 31.72
CA TYR A 161 -8.61 -1.90 30.59
C TYR A 161 -9.44 -2.31 29.38
N GLU A 162 -9.95 -1.32 28.66
CA GLU A 162 -10.46 -1.47 27.31
C GLU A 162 -9.49 -0.82 26.33
N GLY A 163 -9.52 -1.25 25.07
CA GLY A 163 -8.59 -0.71 24.09
C GLY A 163 -8.79 -1.23 22.69
N THR A 164 -8.06 -0.62 21.76
CA THR A 164 -8.02 -0.98 20.35
C THR A 164 -6.63 -1.49 19.98
N ILE A 165 -6.59 -2.58 19.22
CA ILE A 165 -5.37 -3.10 18.61
C ILE A 165 -5.44 -2.78 17.13
N THR A 166 -4.50 -1.99 16.64
CA THR A 166 -4.31 -1.72 15.22
C THR A 166 -3.07 -2.46 14.76
N ALA A 167 -3.20 -3.33 13.77
CA ALA A 167 -2.07 -4.05 13.19
C ALA A 167 -1.50 -3.27 12.01
N ASP A 168 -0.22 -3.48 11.70
CA ASP A 168 0.32 -3.05 10.41
C ASP A 168 -0.47 -3.70 9.27
N ASP A 169 -1.08 -2.83 8.48
CA ASP A 169 -1.74 -3.16 7.24
C ASP A 169 -1.37 -2.16 6.15
N ILE A 170 -1.59 -2.57 4.91
CA ILE A 170 -1.66 -1.66 3.77
C ILE A 170 -3.06 -1.77 3.18
N SER A 171 -3.67 -0.61 2.92
CA SER A 171 -5.00 -0.52 2.32
C SER A 171 -4.92 0.29 1.04
N ILE A 172 -5.35 -0.29 -0.07
CA ILE A 172 -5.32 0.33 -1.39
C ILE A 172 -6.73 0.35 -1.95
N ARG A 173 -7.26 1.55 -2.13
CA ARG A 173 -8.56 1.77 -2.77
C ARG A 173 -8.35 2.09 -4.24
N VAL A 174 -9.00 1.32 -5.11
CA VAL A 174 -8.99 1.55 -6.55
C VAL A 174 -10.42 1.67 -7.05
N SER A 175 -10.71 2.75 -7.75
CA SER A 175 -12.01 3.06 -8.34
C SER A 175 -11.89 3.18 -9.85
N ALA A 176 -12.80 2.55 -10.60
CA ALA A 176 -12.84 2.70 -12.06
C ALA A 176 -13.08 4.15 -12.49
N ASP A 177 -13.78 4.95 -11.67
CA ASP A 177 -14.12 6.33 -12.00
C ASP A 177 -12.95 7.29 -11.76
N ALA A 178 -12.08 7.01 -10.79
CA ALA A 178 -10.91 7.83 -10.48
C ALA A 178 -9.62 7.31 -11.14
N ASP A 179 -9.41 6.00 -11.10
CA ASP A 179 -8.16 5.34 -11.51
C ASP A 179 -8.29 4.65 -12.87
N GLY A 180 -9.51 4.46 -13.38
CA GLY A 180 -9.78 3.79 -14.64
C GLY A 180 -10.01 2.28 -14.50
N GLU A 181 -10.82 1.72 -15.41
CA GLU A 181 -11.23 0.31 -15.37
C GLU A 181 -10.05 -0.69 -15.42
N SER A 182 -9.00 -0.34 -16.17
CA SER A 182 -7.80 -1.19 -16.26
C SER A 182 -7.05 -1.31 -14.92
N ASN A 183 -7.00 -0.25 -14.12
CA ASN A 183 -6.36 -0.26 -12.82
C ASN A 183 -7.20 -1.03 -11.79
N LEU A 184 -8.53 -0.88 -11.84
CA LEU A 184 -9.44 -1.69 -11.04
C LEU A 184 -9.26 -3.19 -11.34
N HIS A 185 -9.18 -3.57 -12.62
CA HIS A 185 -8.99 -4.96 -13.01
C HIS A 185 -7.67 -5.53 -12.48
N ARG A 186 -6.58 -4.76 -12.62
CA ARG A 186 -5.26 -5.14 -12.11
C ARG A 186 -5.23 -5.30 -10.59
N ALA A 187 -5.95 -4.44 -9.86
CA ALA A 187 -6.08 -4.57 -8.42
C ALA A 187 -6.76 -5.88 -8.02
N LEU A 188 -7.83 -6.28 -8.74
CA LEU A 188 -8.51 -7.55 -8.54
C LEU A 188 -7.63 -8.75 -8.90
N GLU A 189 -6.92 -8.70 -10.03
CA GLU A 189 -5.97 -9.75 -10.45
C GLU A 189 -4.84 -9.92 -9.43
N PHE A 190 -4.26 -8.81 -8.97
CA PHE A 190 -3.21 -8.82 -7.95
C PHE A 190 -3.72 -9.40 -6.63
N ALA A 191 -4.89 -8.94 -6.15
CA ALA A 191 -5.47 -9.43 -4.91
C ALA A 191 -5.80 -10.94 -4.98
N ALA A 192 -6.26 -11.42 -6.13
CA ALA A 192 -6.48 -12.85 -6.37
C ALA A 192 -5.15 -13.63 -6.37
N ALA A 193 -4.11 -13.11 -7.03
CA ALA A 193 -2.79 -13.73 -7.06
C ALA A 193 -2.15 -13.78 -5.66
N LEU A 194 -2.27 -12.71 -4.88
CA LEU A 194 -1.80 -12.65 -3.51
C LEU A 194 -2.54 -13.65 -2.62
N SER A 195 -3.88 -13.65 -2.68
CA SER A 195 -4.71 -14.58 -1.91
C SER A 195 -4.38 -16.04 -2.21
N ALA A 196 -4.13 -16.38 -3.47
CA ALA A 196 -3.73 -17.73 -3.88
C ALA A 196 -2.30 -18.10 -3.45
N ALA A 197 -1.44 -17.10 -3.24
CA ALA A 197 -0.08 -17.30 -2.80
C ALA A 197 0.05 -17.39 -1.27
N THR A 198 -0.84 -16.74 -0.53
CA THR A 198 -0.93 -16.79 0.94
C THR A 198 -1.64 -18.05 1.43
N GLY A 199 -1.13 -18.66 2.51
CA GLY A 199 -1.74 -19.86 3.11
C GLY A 199 -1.30 -21.20 2.51
N ARG A 200 -0.25 -21.21 1.67
CA ARG A 200 0.44 -22.43 1.22
C ARG A 200 1.58 -22.82 2.17
#